data_AF-A0AA90SPV7-F1
#
_entry.id   AF-A0AA90SPV7-F1
#
_cell.length_a   1.000
_cell.length_b   1.000
_cell.length_c   1.000
_cell.angle_alpha   90.00
_cell.angle_beta   90.00
_cell.angle_gamma   90.00
#
_symmetry.space_group_name_H-M   'P 1'
#
loop_
_entity.id
_entity.type
_entity.pdbx_description
1 polymer ?
#
loop_
_entity_poly.entity_id
_entity_poly.type
_entity_poly.pdbx_seq_one_letter_code
_entity_poly.pdbx_strand_id
1 'polypeptide(L)' 'MVSIAWQGTSIPIVWECLDKKGGNSNTDERIAVMERVLNFIPIKRIDNLLADRSL' A
#
# COMPACT_ATOMS: atom_id res chain seq x y z
N MET A 1 -4.03 1.41 0.17
CA MET A 1 -4.34 0.04 0.64
C MET A 1 -3.35 -0.91 0.00
N VAL A 2 -2.85 -1.88 0.76
CA VAL A 2 -1.99 -2.97 0.28
C VAL A 2 -2.65 -4.29 0.65
N SER A 3 -2.65 -5.23 -0.29
CA SER A 3 -3.26 -6.54 -0.17
C SER A 3 -2.33 -7.63 -0.71
N ILE A 4 -2.57 -8.87 -0.27
CA ILE A 4 -1.96 -10.06 -0.83
C ILE A 4 -2.97 -10.67 -1.81
N ALA A 5 -2.53 -10.91 -3.06
CA ALA A 5 -3.30 -11.67 -4.02
C ALA A 5 -3.10 -13.17 -3.76
N TRP A 6 -4.16 -13.90 -3.42
CA TRP A 6 -4.14 -15.34 -3.18
C TRP A 6 -5.40 -16.00 -3.75
N GLN A 7 -5.22 -17.03 -4.59
CA GLN A 7 -6.32 -17.78 -5.24
C GLN A 7 -7.39 -16.88 -5.88
N GLY A 8 -6.97 -15.85 -6.61
CA GLY A 8 -7.87 -14.89 -7.26
C GLY A 8 -8.56 -13.92 -6.28
N THR A 9 -8.25 -13.98 -4.99
CA THR A 9 -8.77 -13.09 -3.95
C THR A 9 -7.71 -12.10 -3.51
N SER A 10 -8.08 -10.82 -3.39
CA SER A 10 -7.23 -9.78 -2.81
C SER A 10 -7.53 -9.65 -1.32
N ILE A 11 -6.63 -10.11 -0.46
CA ILE A 11 -6.77 -10.05 1.00
C ILE A 11 -6.07 -8.79 1.52
N PRO A 12 -6.80 -7.78 2.04
CA PRO A 12 -6.19 -6.56 2.54
C PRO A 12 -5.33 -6.83 3.78
N ILE A 13 -4.11 -6.32 3.79
CA ILE A 13 -3.16 -6.49 4.92
C ILE A 13 -2.81 -5.16 5.60
N VAL A 14 -2.73 -4.07 4.83
CA VAL A 14 -2.42 -2.74 5.36
C VAL A 14 -3.35 -1.73 4.71
N TRP A 15 -4.14 -1.04 5.51
CA TRP A 15 -4.93 0.10 5.08
C TRP A 15 -4.96 1.17 6.16
N GLU A 16 -5.37 2.35 5.72
CA GLU A 16 -5.55 3.51 6.57
C GLU A 16 -6.74 4.29 6.04
N CYS A 17 -7.65 4.63 6.95
CA CYS A 17 -8.70 5.58 6.65
C CYS A 17 -8.12 6.98 6.85
N LEU A 18 -7.83 7.66 5.74
CA LEU A 18 -7.30 9.02 5.79
C LEU A 18 -8.42 9.96 6.22
N ASP A 19 -8.18 10.77 7.26
CA ASP A 19 -9.15 11.75 7.76
C ASP A 19 -9.13 13.00 6.86
N LYS A 20 -9.65 12.84 5.64
CA LYS A 20 -9.78 13.91 4.66
C LYS A 20 -11.19 13.96 4.14
N LYS A 21 -11.69 15.18 3.92
CA LYS A 21 -13.03 15.44 3.37
C LYS A 21 -13.17 15.15 1.86
N GLY A 22 -12.14 14.59 1.23
CA GLY A 22 -12.09 14.23 -0.19
C GLY A 22 -10.71 14.48 -0.80
N GLY A 23 -10.13 13.48 -1.47
CA GLY A 23 -8.84 13.60 -2.16
C GLY A 23 -7.99 12.33 -2.08
N ASN A 24 -7.02 12.21 -2.99
CA ASN A 24 -6.07 11.10 -3.02
C ASN A 24 -5.07 11.17 -1.84
N SER A 25 -4.37 10.07 -1.59
CA SER A 25 -3.21 10.08 -0.70
C SER A 25 -2.10 10.96 -1.26
N ASN A 26 -1.46 11.73 -0.38
CA ASN A 26 -0.27 12.52 -0.70
C ASN A 26 1.00 11.66 -0.58
N THR A 27 2.16 12.26 -0.86
CA THR A 27 3.45 11.56 -0.81
C THR A 27 3.76 11.03 0.60
N ASP A 28 3.57 11.83 1.64
CA ASP A 28 3.92 11.46 3.02
C ASP A 28 3.08 10.29 3.54
N GLU A 29 1.79 10.27 3.23
CA GLU A 29 0.89 9.18 3.57
C GLU A 29 1.22 7.90 2.80
N ARG A 30 1.63 8.03 1.53
CA ARG A 30 2.10 6.88 0.75
C ARG A 30 3.37 6.31 1.34
N ILE A 31 4.30 7.16 1.79
CA ILE A 31 5.52 6.74 2.49
C ILE A 31 5.15 6.02 3.79
N ALA A 32 4.28 6.61 4.62
CA ALA A 32 3.86 6.00 5.89
C ALA A 32 3.21 4.61 5.69
N VAL A 33 2.37 4.45 4.65
CA VAL A 33 1.81 3.15 4.29
C VAL A 33 2.89 2.17 3.87
N MET A 34 3.89 2.59 3.07
CA MET A 34 4.99 1.73 2.65
C MET A 34 5.89 1.31 3.83
N GLU A 35 6.21 2.22 4.74
CA GLU A 35 6.96 1.91 5.97
C GLU A 35 6.22 0.87 6.81
N ARG A 36 4.90 1.01 6.95
CA ARG A 36 4.05 0.02 7.63
C ARG A 36 4.09 -1.33 6.93
N VAL A 37 4.07 -1.38 5.60
CA VAL A 37 4.21 -2.63 4.83
C VAL A 37 5.55 -3.29 5.10
N LEU A 38 6.64 -2.52 5.16
CA LEU A 38 7.99 -3.06 5.39
C LEU A 38 8.17 -3.69 6.78
N ASN A 39 7.32 -3.34 7.76
CA ASN A 39 7.27 -4.03 9.05
C ASN A 39 6.75 -5.47 8.95
N PHE A 40 5.94 -5.78 7.93
CA PHE A 40 5.39 -7.12 7.72
C PHE A 40 6.11 -7.89 6.61
N ILE A 41 6.51 -7.18 5.55
CA ILE A 41 7.14 -7.74 4.36
C ILE A 41 8.55 -7.12 4.26
N PRO A 42 9.59 -7.84 4.69
CA PRO A 42 10.96 -7.34 4.57
C PRO A 42 11.29 -7.01 3.12
N ILE A 43 12.01 -5.91 2.90
CA ILE A 43 12.38 -5.44 1.55
C ILE A 43 13.05 -6.53 0.70
N LYS A 44 13.81 -7.44 1.33
CA LYS A 44 14.45 -8.59 0.66
C LYS A 44 13.48 -9.59 0.04
N ARG A 45 12.19 -9.51 0.37
CA ARG A 45 11.11 -10.36 -0.17
C ARG A 45 10.27 -9.63 -1.23
N ILE A 46 10.60 -8.38 -1.56
CA ILE A 46 9.93 -7.59 -2.60
C ILE A 46 10.80 -7.63 -3.85
N ASP A 47 10.32 -8.34 -4.87
CA ASP A 47 11.04 -8.46 -6.14
C ASP A 47 10.79 -7.25 -7.05
N ASN A 48 9.55 -6.76 -7.08
CA ASN A 48 9.15 -5.64 -7.93
C ASN A 48 8.16 -4.71 -7.21
N LEU A 49 8.26 -3.41 -7.47
CA LEU A 49 7.30 -2.40 -7.03
C LEU A 49 6.67 -1.75 -8.26
N LEU A 50 5.37 -1.98 -8.46
CA LEU A 50 4.59 -1.35 -9.52
C LEU A 50 3.74 -0.23 -8.92
N ALA A 51 3.92 0.99 -9.41
CA ALA A 51 3.16 2.15 -8.99
C ALA A 51 2.45 2.73 -10.21
N ASP A 52 1.17 2.39 -10.37
CA ASP A 52 0.34 2.96 -11.43
C ASP A 52 0.10 4.45 -11.20
N ARG A 53 0.17 5.24 -12.27
CA ARG A 53 -0.07 6.69 -12.23
C ARG A 53 -1.43 6.94 -12.87
N SER A 54 -2.42 7.32 -12.07
CA SER A 54 -3.68 7.84 -12.62
C SER A 54 -3.39 9.20 -13.27
N LEU A 55 -3.59 9.31 -14.58
CA LEU A 55 -3.59 10.58 -15.33
C LEU A 55 -4.69 11.51 -14.84
#